data_AF-A0A0J0V1F2-F1
#
_entry.id   AF-A0A0J0V1F2-F1
#
_cell.length_a   1.000
_cell.length_b   1.000
_cell.length_c   1.000
_cell.angle_alpha   90.00
_cell.angle_beta   90.00
_cell.angle_gamma   90.00
#
_symmetry.space_group_name_H-M   'P 1'
#
loop_
_entity.id
_entity.type
_entity.pdbx_description
1 polymer ?
#
loop_
_entity_poly.entity_id
_entity_poly.type
_entity_poly.pdbx_seq_one_letter_code
_entity_poly.pdbx_strand_id
1 'polypeptide(L)'
;RLVFIGLLIFSLGSAGYLYYEKTVMVGDVREREHLLSAVSMKIAKEGHEMEDVKKIGVQYNYFKGGVLPYEVYVVFKKDPSVVYYYSWKDRSKTDVVLIGQGVD
;
A
#
# COMPACT_ATOMS: atom_id res chain seq x y z
N ARG A 1 -1.46 -18.20 -38.76
CA ARG A 1 -2.22 -16.95 -38.48
C ARG A 1 -2.98 -17.04 -37.16
N LEU A 2 -3.84 -18.06 -36.96
CA LEU A 2 -4.57 -18.26 -35.69
C LEU A 2 -3.66 -18.51 -34.47
N VAL A 3 -2.57 -19.27 -34.64
CA VAL A 3 -1.57 -19.50 -33.57
C VAL A 3 -0.93 -18.20 -33.09
N PHE A 4 -0.57 -17.30 -34.02
CA PHE A 4 -0.02 -15.98 -33.69
C PHE A 4 -1.03 -15.10 -32.94
N ILE A 5 -2.31 -15.15 -33.31
CA ILE A 5 -3.38 -14.42 -32.60
C ILE A 5 -3.55 -14.97 -31.18
N GLY A 6 -3.54 -16.30 -31.02
CA GLY A 6 -3.60 -16.94 -29.70
C GLY A 6 -2.43 -16.55 -28.80
N LEU A 7 -1.21 -16.56 -29.34
CA LEU A 7 -0.01 -16.13 -28.61
C LEU A 7 -0.07 -14.65 -28.22
N LEU A 8 -0.57 -13.78 -29.11
CA LEU A 8 -0.74 -12.36 -28.82
C LEU A 8 -1.72 -12.14 -27.66
N ILE A 9 -2.87 -12.81 -27.69
CA ILE A 9 -3.89 -12.71 -26.63
C ILE A 9 -3.32 -13.21 -25.30
N PHE A 10 -2.63 -14.35 -25.30
CA PHE A 10 -2.00 -14.89 -24.10
C PHE A 10 -0.94 -13.94 -23.53
N SER A 11 -0.11 -13.35 -24.40
CA SER A 11 0.91 -12.38 -24.01
C SER A 11 0.29 -11.12 -23.39
N LEU A 12 -0.75 -10.57 -24.01
CA LEU A 12 -1.47 -9.40 -23.48
C LEU A 12 -2.15 -9.70 -22.15
N GLY A 13 -2.79 -10.86 -22.02
CA GLY A 13 -3.42 -11.30 -20.77
C GLY A 13 -2.40 -11.45 -19.64
N SER A 14 -1.26 -12.08 -19.92
CA SER A 14 -0.16 -12.26 -18.96
C SER A 14 0.45 -10.93 -18.55
N ALA A 15 0.68 -10.03 -19.51
CA ALA A 15 1.21 -8.69 -19.24
C ALA A 15 0.24 -7.87 -18.37
N GLY A 16 -1.06 -7.92 -18.68
CA GLY A 16 -2.10 -7.26 -17.89
C GLY A 16 -2.20 -7.81 -16.47
N TYR A 17 -2.13 -9.14 -16.31
CA TYR A 17 -2.11 -9.79 -15.00
C TYR A 17 -0.90 -9.37 -14.16
N LEU A 18 0.31 -9.41 -14.74
CA LEU A 18 1.54 -9.02 -14.04
C LEU A 18 1.53 -7.52 -13.67
N TYR A 19 1.00 -6.67 -14.54
CA TYR A 19 0.82 -5.26 -14.24
C TYR A 19 -0.17 -5.05 -13.08
N TYR A 20 -1.31 -5.74 -13.10
CA TYR A 20 -2.29 -5.69 -12.04
C TYR A 20 -1.72 -6.16 -10.70
N GLU A 21 -1.06 -7.32 -10.67
CA GLU A 21 -0.44 -7.85 -9.45
C GLU A 21 0.57 -6.85 -8.86
N LYS A 22 1.46 -6.31 -9.71
CA LYS A 22 2.48 -5.36 -9.29
C LYS A 22 1.89 -4.05 -8.77
N THR A 23 0.91 -3.47 -9.45
CA THR A 23 0.42 -2.13 -9.13
C THR A 23 -0.71 -2.13 -8.10
N VAL A 24 -1.53 -3.17 -8.07
CA VAL A 24 -2.76 -3.23 -7.26
C VAL A 24 -2.61 -4.13 -6.04
N MET A 25 -2.10 -5.36 -6.21
CA MET A 25 -2.01 -6.32 -5.10
C MET A 25 -0.82 -6.00 -4.19
N VAL A 26 0.35 -5.77 -4.80
CA VAL A 26 1.58 -5.49 -4.06
C VAL A 26 1.73 -3.99 -3.82
N GLY A 27 1.33 -3.16 -4.78
CA GLY A 27 1.63 -1.73 -4.78
C GLY A 27 3.09 -1.44 -5.16
N ASP A 28 3.42 -0.17 -5.39
CA ASP A 28 4.80 0.23 -5.70
C ASP A 28 5.72 -0.02 -4.48
N VAL A 29 6.73 -0.88 -4.66
CA VAL A 29 7.70 -1.25 -3.62
C VAL A 29 8.39 -0.01 -3.04
N ARG A 30 8.77 0.96 -3.86
CA ARG A 30 9.40 2.20 -3.39
C ARG A 30 8.42 2.99 -2.54
N GLU A 31 7.16 3.06 -2.94
CA GLU A 31 6.13 3.75 -2.15
C GLU A 31 5.93 3.10 -0.78
N ARG A 32 5.95 1.77 -0.72
CA ARG A 32 5.87 1.02 0.54
C ARG A 32 7.05 1.29 1.44
N GLU A 33 8.27 1.27 0.91
CA GLU A 33 9.49 1.58 1.66
C GLU A 33 9.49 3.03 2.18
N HIS A 34 9.11 3.99 1.34
CA HIS A 34 9.00 5.38 1.75
C HIS A 34 7.94 5.58 2.83
N LEU A 35 6.76 4.95 2.69
CA LEU A 35 5.70 5.06 3.69
C LEU A 35 6.11 4.39 5.00
N LEU A 36 6.74 3.21 4.94
CA LEU A 36 7.25 2.52 6.11
C LEU A 36 8.26 3.40 6.85
N SER A 37 9.22 3.98 6.12
CA SER A 37 10.23 4.88 6.70
C SER A 37 9.59 6.12 7.35
N ALA A 38 8.63 6.74 6.67
CA ALA A 38 7.93 7.92 7.20
C ALA A 38 7.11 7.60 8.46
N VAL A 39 6.36 6.49 8.45
CA VAL A 39 5.60 6.03 9.62
C VAL A 39 6.54 5.66 10.75
N SER A 40 7.62 4.92 10.49
CA SER A 40 8.63 4.54 11.48
C SER A 40 9.26 5.76 12.14
N MET A 41 9.58 6.79 11.36
CA MET A 41 10.14 8.03 11.89
C MET A 41 9.12 8.82 12.71
N LYS A 42 7.83 8.78 12.34
CA LYS A 42 6.76 9.41 13.11
C LYS A 42 6.55 8.72 14.46
N ILE A 43 6.38 7.40 14.46
CA ILE A 43 6.16 6.63 15.69
C ILE A 43 7.38 6.70 16.63
N ALA A 44 8.60 6.71 16.08
CA ALA A 44 9.83 6.88 16.86
C ALA A 44 9.87 8.25 17.56
N LYS A 45 9.41 9.32 16.90
CA LYS A 45 9.26 10.65 17.52
C LYS A 45 8.19 10.67 18.61
N GLU A 46 7.19 9.80 18.51
CA GLU A 46 6.13 9.61 19.51
C GLU A 46 6.57 8.68 20.66
N GLY A 47 7.81 8.16 20.62
CA GLY A 47 8.39 7.32 21.67
C GLY A 47 8.11 5.82 21.52
N HIS A 48 7.73 5.38 20.33
CA HIS A 48 7.40 3.99 20.01
C HIS A 48 8.52 3.28 19.26
N GLU A 49 8.62 1.96 19.43
CA GLU A 49 9.67 1.14 18.79
C GLU A 49 9.22 0.63 17.41
N MET A 50 10.17 0.37 16.51
CA MET A 50 9.87 -0.09 15.14
C MET A 50 9.23 -1.49 15.11
N GLU A 51 9.41 -2.29 16.15
CA GLU A 51 8.86 -3.66 16.27
C GLU A 51 7.33 -3.71 16.41
N ASP A 52 6.71 -2.56 16.66
CA ASP A 52 5.26 -2.37 16.69
C ASP A 52 4.65 -2.26 15.27
N VAL A 53 5.48 -2.12 14.22
CA VAL A 53 5.02 -2.13 12.83
C VAL A 53 4.82 -3.56 12.34
N LYS A 54 3.56 -3.94 12.09
CA LYS A 54 3.21 -5.35 11.76
C LYS A 54 3.21 -5.64 10.26
N LYS A 55 2.61 -4.77 9.46
CA LYS A 55 2.42 -5.01 8.02
C LYS A 55 2.24 -3.73 7.22
N ILE A 56 2.56 -3.82 5.94
CA ILE A 56 2.22 -2.81 4.93
C ILE A 56 1.18 -3.44 3.99
N GLY A 57 0.00 -2.85 3.94
CA GLY A 57 -1.09 -3.27 3.08
C GLY A 57 -1.35 -2.28 1.95
N VAL A 58 -2.11 -2.73 0.97
CA VAL A 58 -2.71 -1.89 -0.07
C VAL A 58 -4.22 -2.10 0.02
N GLN A 59 -4.99 -1.02 0.06
CA GLN A 59 -6.45 -1.06 0.03
C GLN A 59 -6.99 -0.19 -1.09
N TYR A 60 -8.16 -0.55 -1.59
CA TYR A 60 -8.89 0.33 -2.48
C TYR A 60 -9.37 1.58 -1.73
N ASN A 61 -9.05 2.77 -2.22
CA ASN A 61 -9.53 4.05 -1.69
C ASN A 61 -10.09 4.90 -2.85
N TYR A 62 -11.41 4.79 -3.04
CA TYR A 62 -12.16 5.56 -4.04
C TYR A 62 -11.96 7.08 -3.90
N PHE A 63 -11.91 7.59 -2.67
CA PHE A 63 -11.81 9.02 -2.37
C PHE A 63 -10.46 9.62 -2.73
N LYS A 64 -9.38 8.82 -2.75
CA LYS A 64 -8.06 9.29 -3.19
C LYS A 64 -8.00 9.57 -4.68
N GLY A 65 -8.93 9.03 -5.50
CA GLY A 65 -9.08 9.25 -6.95
C GLY A 65 -7.87 8.85 -7.81
N GLY A 66 -8.00 8.93 -9.14
CA GLY A 66 -6.94 8.58 -10.11
C GLY A 66 -7.28 7.34 -10.95
N VAL A 67 -6.38 6.93 -11.84
CA VAL A 67 -6.58 5.78 -12.76
C VAL A 67 -6.62 4.45 -11.98
N LEU A 68 -5.95 4.38 -10.83
CA LEU A 68 -5.92 3.23 -9.92
C LEU A 68 -6.08 3.74 -8.48
N PRO A 69 -7.31 3.77 -7.93
CA PRO A 69 -7.60 4.38 -6.62
C PRO A 69 -7.26 3.39 -5.50
N TYR A 70 -5.97 3.10 -5.33
CA TYR A 70 -5.43 2.28 -4.24
C TYR A 70 -4.56 3.13 -3.33
N GLU A 71 -4.55 2.77 -2.06
CA GLU A 71 -3.83 3.45 -0.99
C GLU A 71 -2.96 2.44 -0.24
N VAL A 72 -1.66 2.73 -0.15
CA VAL A 72 -0.74 1.99 0.71
C VAL A 72 -0.93 2.46 2.15
N TYR A 73 -0.99 1.53 3.09
CA TYR A 73 -1.08 1.84 4.52
C TYR A 73 -0.15 0.96 5.34
N VAL A 74 0.30 1.50 6.48
CA VAL A 74 1.10 0.80 7.48
C VAL A 74 0.22 0.50 8.69
N VAL A 75 0.27 -0.73 9.17
CA VAL A 75 -0.41 -1.16 10.38
C VAL A 75 0.56 -1.16 11.55
N PHE A 76 0.23 -0.37 12.55
CA PHE A 76 0.98 -0.19 13.78
C PHE A 76 0.15 -0.69 14.97
N LYS A 77 0.72 -1.51 15.85
CA LYS A 77 0.06 -1.96 17.08
C LYS A 77 0.73 -1.34 18.29
N LYS A 78 0.01 -0.44 18.96
CA LYS A 78 0.42 0.08 20.28
C LYS A 78 -0.01 -0.82 21.43
N ASP A 79 -1.19 -1.42 21.28
CA ASP A 79 -1.82 -2.31 22.26
C ASP A 79 -2.19 -3.64 21.57
N PRO A 80 -2.24 -4.77 22.29
CA PRO A 80 -2.59 -6.07 21.71
C PRO A 80 -3.92 -6.05 20.95
N SER A 81 -4.85 -5.22 21.43
CA SER A 81 -6.23 -5.09 20.99
C SER A 81 -6.48 -3.96 20.00
N VAL A 82 -5.52 -3.06 19.72
CA VAL A 82 -5.76 -1.91 18.83
C VAL A 82 -4.70 -1.81 17.74
N VAL A 83 -5.17 -1.82 16.49
CA VAL A 83 -4.38 -1.60 15.29
C VAL A 83 -4.66 -0.22 14.72
N TYR A 84 -3.60 0.53 14.46
CA TYR A 84 -3.63 1.86 13.87
C TYR A 84 -3.18 1.79 12.41
N TYR A 85 -3.89 2.47 11.52
CA TYR A 85 -3.65 2.48 10.10
C TYR A 85 -3.12 3.86 9.70
N TYR A 86 -1.89 3.92 9.19
CA TYR A 86 -1.27 5.16 8.72
C TYR A 86 -1.11 5.16 7.20
N SER A 87 -1.37 6.29 6.55
CA SER A 87 -1.09 6.50 5.13
C SER A 87 -0.64 7.93 4.84
N TRP A 88 -0.27 8.19 3.59
CA TRP A 88 0.04 9.53 3.10
C TRP A 88 -1.16 10.47 3.24
N LYS A 89 -0.90 11.64 3.84
CA LYS A 89 -1.86 12.74 3.99
C LYS A 89 -2.42 13.21 2.65
N ASP A 90 -1.56 13.27 1.65
CA ASP A 90 -1.86 13.80 0.32
C ASP A 90 -1.09 13.03 -0.77
N ARG A 91 -1.48 13.24 -2.04
CA ARG A 91 -0.81 12.62 -3.19
C ARG A 91 0.64 13.11 -3.37
N SER A 92 0.97 14.28 -2.85
CA SER A 92 2.34 14.82 -2.81
C SER A 92 3.22 14.15 -1.73
N LYS A 93 2.65 13.25 -0.91
CA LYS A 93 3.36 12.46 0.11
C LYS A 93 4.14 13.35 1.10
N THR A 94 3.56 14.49 1.48
CA THR A 94 4.25 15.47 2.34
C THR A 94 4.39 15.02 3.80
N ASP A 95 3.42 14.25 4.28
CA ASP A 95 3.35 13.76 5.66
C ASP A 95 2.48 12.50 5.74
N VAL A 96 2.54 11.79 6.87
CA VAL A 96 1.72 10.61 7.16
C VAL A 96 0.69 10.90 8.27
N VAL A 97 -0.52 10.38 8.10
CA VAL A 97 -1.65 10.60 9.01
C VAL A 97 -2.32 9.28 9.37
N LEU A 98 -2.94 9.26 10.55
CA LEU A 98 -3.81 8.17 10.96
C LEU A 98 -5.08 8.22 10.11
N ILE A 99 -5.32 7.16 9.34
CA ILE A 99 -6.50 7.04 8.47
C ILE A 99 -7.58 6.14 9.09
N GLY A 100 -7.27 5.43 10.17
CA GLY A 100 -8.23 4.61 10.89
C GLY A 100 -7.60 3.82 12.04
N GLN A 101 -8.45 3.23 12.85
CA GLN A 101 -8.08 2.28 13.89
C GLN A 101 -9.06 1.11 13.89
N GLY A 102 -8.58 -0.07 14.25
CA GLY A 102 -9.36 -1.31 14.33
C GLY A 102 -9.01 -2.09 15.58
N VAL A 103 -9.78 -3.15 15.81
CA VAL A 103 -9.51 -4.14 16.86
C VAL A 103 -8.99 -5.40 16.17
N ASP A 104 -7.88 -5.95 16.65
CA ASP A 104 -7.36 -7.24 16.15
C ASP A 104 -8.05 -8.43 16.81
#